data_AF-A0A371RHI7-F1
#
_entry.id   AF-A0A371RHI7-F1
#
_cell.length_a   1.000
_cell.length_b   1.000
_cell.length_c   1.000
_cell.angle_alpha   90.00
_cell.angle_beta   90.00
_cell.angle_gamma   90.00
#
_symmetry.space_group_name_H-M   'P 1'
#
loop_
_entity.id
_entity.type
_entity.pdbx_description
1 polymer ?
#
loop_
_entity_poly.entity_id
_entity_poly.type
_entity_poly.pdbx_seq_one_letter_code
_entity_poly.pdbx_strand_id
1 'polypeptide(L)'
;MPRFQIASLALLSLGLMACGTSASSEDKPTTEEALEDKRVGERVDRVCFAQSISGFREWDGPDGLILKKGVRDEYLVVLSRSCRSADRAQRVGLDDRFGSGCITRGDSLYISEEIFGGNDTDPFTVDRCLITAIYEWNEDAAEE
;
A
#
# COMPACT_ATOMS: atom_id res chain seq x y z
N MET A 1 -32.21 69.58 -19.16
CA MET A 1 -32.09 69.01 -20.53
C MET A 1 -30.69 69.34 -21.04
N PRO A 2 -29.96 68.51 -21.81
CA PRO A 2 -29.97 67.04 -21.99
C PRO A 2 -28.55 66.40 -21.87
N ARG A 3 -28.48 65.05 -21.91
CA ARG A 3 -27.43 64.12 -22.43
C ARG A 3 -27.47 62.81 -21.61
N PHE A 4 -28.30 61.83 -21.95
CA PHE A 4 -28.08 60.76 -22.95
C PHE A 4 -26.76 59.96 -22.80
N GLN A 5 -26.92 58.76 -22.20
CA GLN A 5 -26.36 57.43 -22.51
C GLN A 5 -24.89 57.27 -22.94
N ILE A 6 -24.14 56.46 -22.18
CA ILE A 6 -23.12 55.49 -22.63
C ILE A 6 -23.15 54.34 -21.60
N ALA A 7 -23.82 53.22 -21.85
CA ALA A 7 -23.41 52.04 -22.62
C ALA A 7 -22.97 50.90 -21.70
N SER A 8 -23.57 49.76 -22.00
CA SER A 8 -23.40 48.43 -21.44
C SER A 8 -21.96 47.88 -21.56
N LEU A 9 -21.79 46.68 -20.96
CA LEU A 9 -20.72 45.69 -21.12
C LEU A 9 -19.55 45.75 -20.11
N ALA A 10 -19.63 44.84 -19.14
CA ALA A 10 -18.61 43.80 -19.00
C ALA A 10 -19.25 42.57 -18.33
N LEU A 11 -19.79 41.65 -19.15
CA LEU A 11 -19.81 40.25 -18.79
C LEU A 11 -18.36 39.78 -18.74
N LEU A 12 -17.89 39.29 -17.59
CA LEU A 12 -16.72 38.43 -17.53
C LEU A 12 -17.05 37.22 -16.66
N SER A 13 -17.53 36.18 -17.33
CA SER A 13 -17.59 34.81 -16.84
C SER A 13 -16.17 34.25 -16.79
N LEU A 14 -15.72 33.80 -15.62
CA LEU A 14 -14.66 32.79 -15.50
C LEU A 14 -15.08 31.80 -14.42
N GLY A 15 -15.74 30.73 -14.85
CA GLY A 15 -16.10 29.60 -13.99
C GLY A 15 -14.83 28.84 -13.60
N LEU A 16 -14.53 28.85 -12.30
CA LEU A 16 -13.51 28.02 -11.68
C LEU A 16 -14.22 27.19 -10.61
N MET A 17 -14.74 26.03 -11.00
CA MET A 17 -14.91 24.87 -10.11
C MET A 17 -15.37 23.67 -10.93
N ALA A 18 -14.43 23.03 -11.62
CA ALA A 18 -14.53 21.61 -11.90
C ALA A 18 -13.58 20.91 -10.92
N CYS A 19 -14.04 20.72 -9.68
CA CYS A 19 -13.42 19.76 -8.78
C CYS A 19 -13.89 18.37 -9.22
N GLY A 20 -13.32 17.88 -10.31
CA GLY A 20 -13.53 16.52 -10.79
C GLY A 20 -12.48 15.61 -10.19
N THR A 21 -12.53 15.36 -8.88
CA THR A 21 -11.92 14.16 -8.32
C THR A 21 -13.06 13.17 -8.11
N SER A 22 -13.44 12.48 -9.18
CA SER A 22 -14.02 11.16 -9.00
C SER A 22 -12.84 10.28 -8.62
N ALA A 23 -12.63 10.09 -7.32
CA ALA A 23 -12.11 8.83 -6.85
C ALA A 23 -13.15 7.81 -7.35
N SER A 24 -12.89 7.23 -8.52
CA SER A 24 -13.62 6.04 -8.93
C SER A 24 -13.41 5.06 -7.79
N SER A 25 -14.51 4.70 -7.14
CA SER A 25 -14.59 3.47 -6.37
C SER A 25 -14.45 2.33 -7.37
N GLU A 26 -13.25 2.14 -7.90
CA GLU A 26 -12.88 0.89 -8.55
C GLU A 26 -12.97 -0.19 -7.48
N ASP A 27 -13.78 -1.20 -7.76
CA ASP A 27 -13.90 -2.40 -6.93
C ASP A 27 -12.49 -3.00 -6.87
N LYS A 28 -11.80 -2.87 -5.73
CA LYS A 28 -10.48 -3.47 -5.55
C LYS A 28 -10.64 -4.99 -5.72
N PRO A 29 -9.74 -5.66 -6.47
CA PRO A 29 -9.84 -7.10 -6.66
C PRO A 29 -9.75 -7.81 -5.30
N THR A 30 -10.41 -8.96 -5.18
CA THR A 30 -10.18 -9.82 -4.01
C THR A 30 -8.73 -10.30 -3.99
N THR A 31 -8.24 -10.73 -2.83
CA THR A 31 -6.89 -11.31 -2.73
C THR A 31 -6.71 -12.52 -3.65
N GLU A 32 -7.75 -13.32 -3.87
CA GLU A 32 -7.70 -14.46 -4.79
C GLU A 32 -7.53 -14.02 -6.24
N GLU A 33 -8.28 -13.00 -6.69
CA GLU A 33 -8.15 -12.43 -8.04
C GLU A 33 -6.80 -11.72 -8.24
N ALA A 34 -6.35 -10.96 -7.23
CA ALA A 34 -5.07 -10.26 -7.30
C ALA A 34 -3.88 -11.22 -7.38
N LEU A 35 -4.00 -12.44 -6.84
CA LEU A 35 -2.97 -13.47 -6.94
C LEU A 35 -2.83 -14.07 -8.35
N GLU A 36 -3.79 -13.82 -9.26
CA GLU A 36 -3.70 -14.25 -10.67
C GLU A 36 -2.79 -13.34 -11.51
N ASP A 37 -2.25 -12.26 -10.93
CA ASP A 37 -1.29 -11.37 -11.56
C ASP A 37 0.00 -12.11 -11.97
N LYS A 38 0.43 -11.92 -13.23
CA LYS A 38 1.65 -12.51 -13.80
C LYS A 38 2.92 -12.17 -13.02
N ARG A 39 2.93 -11.04 -12.29
CA ARG A 39 4.04 -10.60 -11.44
C ARG A 39 4.21 -11.47 -10.19
N VAL A 40 3.15 -12.20 -9.79
CA VAL A 40 3.19 -13.14 -8.68
C VAL A 40 3.89 -14.42 -9.12
N GLY A 41 5.07 -14.67 -8.55
CA GLY A 41 5.90 -15.82 -8.84
C GLY A 41 5.61 -17.03 -7.96
N GLU A 42 6.64 -17.86 -7.76
CA GLU A 42 6.54 -19.06 -6.93
C GLU A 42 6.28 -18.70 -5.46
N ARG A 43 5.51 -19.56 -4.79
CA ARG A 43 5.35 -19.50 -3.33
C ARG A 43 6.64 -19.92 -2.65
N VAL A 44 7.11 -19.13 -1.69
CA VAL A 44 8.30 -19.44 -0.88
C VAL A 44 7.96 -19.61 0.59
N ASP A 45 8.71 -20.47 1.28
CA ASP A 45 8.45 -20.78 2.69
C ASP A 45 9.11 -19.81 3.68
N ARG A 46 10.21 -19.19 3.26
CA ARG A 46 11.03 -18.34 4.11
C ARG A 46 11.74 -17.26 3.32
N VAL A 47 11.71 -16.04 3.86
CA VAL A 47 12.51 -14.90 3.37
C VAL A 47 13.31 -14.35 4.53
N CYS A 48 14.61 -14.14 4.33
CA CYS A 48 15.49 -13.55 5.33
C CYS A 48 15.90 -12.14 4.93
N PHE A 49 15.50 -11.17 5.74
CA PHE A 49 15.98 -9.80 5.70
C PHE A 49 17.22 -9.68 6.60
N ALA A 50 18.13 -8.76 6.29
CA ALA A 50 19.37 -8.64 7.06
C ALA A 50 19.09 -8.21 8.51
N GLN A 51 18.33 -7.12 8.69
CA GLN A 51 17.96 -6.57 10.00
C GLN A 51 16.61 -5.84 9.97
N SER A 52 16.25 -5.25 8.82
CA SER A 52 14.97 -4.59 8.59
C SER A 52 14.51 -4.82 7.16
N ILE A 53 13.22 -4.57 6.93
CA ILE A 53 12.64 -4.46 5.59
C ILE A 53 13.26 -3.23 4.91
N SER A 54 13.76 -3.36 3.68
CA SER A 54 14.45 -2.26 2.97
C SER A 54 13.47 -1.24 2.40
N GLY A 55 12.22 -1.64 2.21
CA GLY A 55 11.11 -0.82 1.74
C GLY A 55 9.89 -1.70 1.53
N PHE A 56 8.72 -1.07 1.39
CA PHE A 56 7.49 -1.77 1.05
C PHE A 56 6.64 -0.89 0.15
N ARG A 57 5.66 -1.51 -0.51
CA ARG A 57 4.69 -0.85 -1.38
C ARG A 57 3.37 -1.59 -1.31
N GLU A 58 2.29 -0.86 -1.57
CA GLU A 58 0.94 -1.42 -1.66
C GLU A 58 0.87 -2.41 -2.82
N TRP A 59 0.05 -3.44 -2.65
CA TRP A 59 -0.31 -4.40 -3.69
C TRP A 59 -1.81 -4.25 -3.99
N ASP A 60 -2.22 -4.67 -5.18
CA ASP A 60 -3.59 -4.45 -5.66
C ASP A 60 -4.65 -5.22 -4.83
N GLY A 61 -4.24 -6.32 -4.19
CA GLY A 61 -5.09 -7.09 -3.29
C GLY A 61 -5.17 -6.51 -1.86
N PRO A 62 -6.32 -6.62 -1.17
CA PRO A 62 -6.58 -5.94 0.09
C PRO A 62 -5.79 -6.49 1.28
N ASP A 63 -5.29 -7.72 1.19
CA ASP A 63 -4.65 -8.43 2.31
C ASP A 63 -3.13 -8.56 2.15
N GLY A 64 -2.48 -7.78 1.28
CA GLY A 64 -1.06 -8.00 0.98
C GLY A 64 -0.24 -6.75 0.75
N LEU A 65 1.08 -6.93 0.82
CA LEU A 65 2.09 -5.90 0.61
C LEU A 65 3.24 -6.51 -0.17
N ILE A 66 3.89 -5.71 -1.01
CA ILE A 66 5.18 -6.10 -1.61
C ILE A 66 6.29 -5.58 -0.71
N LEU A 67 7.14 -6.49 -0.22
CA LEU A 67 8.30 -6.18 0.60
C LEU A 67 9.57 -6.25 -0.23
N LYS A 68 10.42 -5.24 -0.07
CA LYS A 68 11.72 -5.17 -0.72
C LYS A 68 12.82 -5.73 0.18
N LYS A 69 13.61 -6.64 -0.38
CA LYS A 69 14.82 -7.21 0.21
C LYS A 69 16.03 -6.73 -0.59
N GLY A 70 16.74 -5.74 -0.07
CA GLY A 70 17.90 -5.17 -0.76
C GLY A 70 17.48 -4.33 -1.97
N VAL A 71 18.19 -4.44 -3.09
CA VAL A 71 17.99 -3.56 -4.26
C VAL A 71 17.03 -4.15 -5.29
N ARG A 72 17.06 -5.47 -5.48
CA ARG A 72 16.44 -6.17 -6.62
C ARG A 72 15.39 -7.20 -6.23
N ASP A 73 15.46 -7.76 -5.03
CA ASP A 73 14.56 -8.83 -4.64
C ASP A 73 13.31 -8.23 -4.00
N GLU A 74 12.14 -8.63 -4.50
CA GLU A 74 10.84 -8.25 -3.96
C GLU A 74 10.00 -9.50 -3.70
N TYR A 75 9.15 -9.42 -2.68
CA TYR A 75 8.29 -10.52 -2.27
C TYR A 75 6.91 -10.00 -1.96
N LEU A 76 5.88 -10.61 -2.54
CA LEU A 76 4.51 -10.40 -2.13
C LEU A 76 4.27 -11.19 -0.83
N VAL A 77 3.89 -10.47 0.22
CA VAL A 77 3.51 -11.06 1.51
C VAL A 77 2.02 -10.87 1.71
N VAL A 78 1.30 -12.00 1.79
CA VAL A 78 -0.14 -12.01 2.07
C VAL A 78 -0.35 -12.21 3.56
N LEU A 79 -1.16 -11.35 4.14
CA LEU A 79 -1.48 -11.27 5.54
C LEU A 79 -2.87 -11.89 5.81
N SER A 80 -3.17 -12.11 7.08
CA SER A 80 -4.51 -12.51 7.49
C SER A 80 -5.51 -11.40 7.22
N ARG A 81 -6.72 -11.73 6.75
CA ARG A 81 -7.83 -10.78 6.49
C ARG A 81 -8.22 -9.88 7.67
N SER A 82 -7.80 -10.21 8.89
CA SER A 82 -7.97 -9.34 10.06
C SER A 82 -7.02 -8.14 10.07
N CYS A 83 -6.04 -8.09 9.17
CA CYS A 83 -5.08 -7.00 9.03
C CYS A 83 -5.67 -5.87 8.19
N ARG A 84 -6.40 -4.95 8.82
CA ARG A 84 -7.15 -3.87 8.12
C ARG A 84 -6.33 -2.64 7.75
N SER A 85 -5.04 -2.66 8.06
CA SER A 85 -4.13 -1.53 7.93
C SER A 85 -3.08 -1.77 6.86
N ALA A 86 -3.12 -2.90 6.17
CA ALA A 86 -2.18 -3.23 5.11
C ALA A 86 -2.29 -2.23 3.95
N ASP A 87 -3.50 -1.93 3.49
CA ASP A 87 -3.79 -0.98 2.42
C ASP A 87 -3.49 0.48 2.78
N ARG A 88 -3.34 0.79 4.07
CA ARG A 88 -3.07 2.14 4.59
C ARG A 88 -1.71 2.23 5.31
N ALA A 89 -0.87 1.22 5.14
CA ALA A 89 0.41 1.11 5.82
C ALA A 89 1.32 2.30 5.49
N GLN A 90 1.76 3.01 6.53
CA GLN A 90 2.79 4.04 6.47
C GLN A 90 4.14 3.52 6.98
N ARG A 91 4.12 2.49 7.82
CA ARG A 91 5.29 1.76 8.30
C ARG A 91 5.02 0.27 8.36
N VAL A 92 6.05 -0.52 8.03
CA VAL A 92 6.02 -1.98 8.13
C VAL A 92 7.36 -2.45 8.68
N GLY A 93 7.34 -3.41 9.60
CA GLY A 93 8.54 -4.07 10.07
C GLY A 93 8.31 -5.48 10.60
N LEU A 94 9.41 -6.11 11.00
CA LEU A 94 9.43 -7.49 11.44
C LEU A 94 9.00 -7.58 12.92
N ASP A 95 8.01 -8.41 13.27
CA ASP A 95 7.74 -8.79 14.67
C ASP A 95 8.69 -9.92 15.09
N ASP A 96 9.99 -9.68 14.95
CA ASP A 96 11.00 -10.67 15.24
C ASP A 96 11.43 -10.60 16.70
N ARG A 97 10.75 -11.36 17.54
CA ARG A 97 11.05 -11.47 18.98
C ARG A 97 12.39 -12.14 19.27
N PHE A 98 13.01 -12.80 18.29
CA PHE A 98 14.20 -13.65 18.48
C PHE A 98 15.43 -13.21 17.65
N GLY A 99 15.32 -12.16 16.84
CA GLY A 99 16.42 -11.56 16.09
C GLY A 99 16.97 -12.40 14.94
N SER A 100 16.16 -13.30 14.37
CA SER A 100 16.53 -14.11 13.19
C SER A 100 16.58 -13.32 11.87
N GLY A 101 15.90 -12.18 11.75
CA GLY A 101 15.74 -11.40 10.53
C GLY A 101 14.89 -12.08 9.45
N CYS A 102 14.39 -13.29 9.68
CA CYS A 102 13.63 -14.06 8.72
C CYS A 102 12.13 -14.07 9.04
N ILE A 103 11.32 -14.12 7.99
CA ILE A 103 9.87 -14.33 8.08
C ILE A 103 9.48 -15.61 7.36
N THR A 104 8.46 -16.25 7.91
CA THR A 104 7.82 -17.45 7.38
C THR A 104 6.31 -17.32 7.53
N ARG A 105 5.57 -18.24 6.92
CA ARG A 105 4.13 -18.38 7.21
C ARG A 105 3.93 -18.64 8.71
N GLY A 106 3.06 -17.86 9.34
CA GLY A 106 2.75 -17.96 10.77
C GLY A 106 3.50 -16.94 11.63
N ASP A 107 4.51 -16.26 11.09
CA ASP A 107 5.11 -15.09 11.74
C ASP A 107 4.21 -13.86 11.57
N SER A 108 4.49 -12.80 12.31
CA SER A 108 3.75 -11.53 12.22
C SER A 108 4.65 -10.41 11.70
N LEU A 109 4.03 -9.49 10.97
CA LEU A 109 4.59 -8.16 10.74
C LEU A 109 3.90 -7.16 11.66
N TYR A 110 4.62 -6.12 12.08
CA TYR A 110 3.96 -4.95 12.64
C TYR A 110 3.70 -3.94 11.52
N ILE A 111 2.50 -3.38 11.50
CA ILE A 111 2.06 -2.38 10.52
C ILE A 111 1.51 -1.18 11.26
N SER A 112 1.87 0.02 10.82
CA SER A 112 1.34 1.27 11.37
C SER A 112 0.84 2.18 10.26
N GLU A 113 -0.27 2.86 10.52
CA GLU A 113 -0.82 3.92 9.67
C GLU A 113 -0.19 5.29 9.97
N GLU A 114 0.72 5.37 10.95
CA GLU A 114 1.40 6.61 11.35
C GLU A 114 2.80 6.69 10.73
N ILE A 115 3.15 7.86 10.18
CA ILE A 115 4.50 8.12 9.63
C ILE A 115 5.48 8.51 10.75
N PHE A 116 5.01 9.33 11.70
CA PHE A 116 5.79 9.88 12.81
C PHE A 116 5.04 9.64 14.11
N GLY A 117 5.67 8.93 15.06
CA GLY A 117 5.00 8.50 16.29
C GLY A 117 4.70 7.01 16.29
N GLY A 118 4.46 6.45 17.48
CA GLY A 118 4.29 5.02 17.70
C GLY A 118 5.59 4.32 18.08
N ASN A 119 5.54 3.59 19.19
CA ASN A 119 6.55 2.59 19.49
C ASN A 119 6.11 1.29 18.81
N ASP A 120 7.03 0.56 18.16
CA ASP A 120 6.72 -0.69 17.46
C ASP A 120 6.18 -1.80 18.42
N THR A 121 6.20 -1.54 19.73
CA THR A 121 5.61 -2.42 20.75
C THR A 121 4.22 -1.99 21.21
N ASP A 122 3.74 -0.79 20.90
CA ASP A 122 2.48 -0.24 21.40
C ASP A 122 1.28 -0.81 20.62
N PRO A 123 0.44 -1.66 21.25
CA PRO A 123 -0.69 -2.30 20.58
C PRO A 123 -1.79 -1.32 20.13
N PHE A 124 -1.74 -0.06 20.54
CA PHE A 124 -2.70 0.96 20.10
C PHE A 124 -2.26 1.70 18.83
N THR A 125 -0.98 1.62 18.45
CA THR A 125 -0.41 2.32 17.28
C THR A 125 0.11 1.37 16.21
N VAL A 126 0.27 0.08 16.53
CA VAL A 126 0.69 -0.95 15.57
C VAL A 126 -0.26 -2.15 15.55
N ASP A 127 -0.60 -2.58 14.35
CA ASP A 127 -1.29 -3.85 14.10
C ASP A 127 -0.27 -4.96 13.91
N ARG A 128 -0.51 -6.09 14.58
CA ARG A 128 0.27 -7.32 14.36
C ARG A 128 -0.48 -8.21 13.38
N CYS A 129 0.07 -8.32 12.17
CA CYS A 129 -0.57 -8.99 11.06
C CYS A 129 0.12 -10.31 10.75
N LEU A 130 -0.64 -11.39 10.88
CA LEU A 130 -0.15 -12.74 10.65
C LEU A 130 0.13 -12.97 9.16
N ILE A 131 1.28 -13.52 8.83
CA ILE A 131 1.67 -13.89 7.47
C ILE A 131 1.02 -15.23 7.13
N THR A 132 0.23 -15.25 6.05
CA THR A 132 -0.44 -16.45 5.55
C THR A 132 0.28 -17.02 4.32
N ALA A 133 0.94 -16.16 3.53
CA ALA A 133 1.69 -16.55 2.36
C ALA A 133 2.82 -15.60 2.02
N ILE A 134 3.82 -16.14 1.33
CA ILE A 134 4.89 -15.36 0.72
C ILE A 134 5.10 -15.90 -0.69
N TYR A 135 5.21 -14.99 -1.66
CA TYR A 135 5.48 -15.28 -3.06
C TYR A 135 6.65 -14.43 -3.53
N GLU A 136 7.41 -14.92 -4.49
CA GLU A 136 8.31 -14.06 -5.25
C GLU A 136 7.50 -13.01 -6.01
N TRP A 137 8.07 -11.81 -6.16
CA TRP A 137 7.48 -10.74 -6.95
C TRP A 137 8.44 -10.31 -8.04
N ASN A 138 7.97 -10.35 -9.29
CA ASN A 138 8.72 -9.92 -10.46
C ASN A 138 7.98 -8.78 -11.16
N GLU A 139 8.43 -7.54 -10.95
CA GLU A 139 7.81 -6.36 -11.56
C GLU A 139 7.86 -6.38 -13.10
N ASP A 140 8.92 -6.95 -13.68
CA ASP A 140 9.15 -6.98 -15.12
C ASP A 140 8.23 -7.99 -15.85
N ALA A 141 7.63 -8.94 -15.12
CA ALA A 141 6.77 -9.98 -15.71
C ALA A 141 5.43 -9.44 -16.24
N ALA A 142 5.07 -8.19 -15.92
CA ALA A 142 3.89 -7.53 -16.50
C ALA A 142 4.09 -7.12 -17.97
N GLU A 143 5.35 -6.99 -18.42
CA GLU A 143 5.69 -6.52 -19.78
C GLU A 143 5.81 -7.67 -20.81
N GLU A 144 5.64 -8.93 -20.39
CA GLU A 144 5.75 -10.14 -21.22
C GLU A 144 4.42 -10.73 -21.70
#